data_AF-A0A7S0JXL3-F1
#
_entry.id   AF-A0A7S0JXL3-F1
#
_cell.length_a   1.000
_cell.length_b   1.000
_cell.length_c   1.000
_cell.angle_alpha   90.00
_cell.angle_beta   90.00
_cell.angle_gamma   90.00
#
_symmetry.space_group_name_H-M   'P 1'
#
loop_
_entity.id
_entity.type
_entity.pdbx_description
1 polymer ?
#
loop_
_entity_poly.entity_id
_entity_poly.type
_entity_poly.pdbx_seq_one_letter_code
_entity_poly.pdbx_strand_id
1 'polypeptide(L)'
;VDTVGFGDSDEGRPFAQEVIGGLRRIMSPWAVLLSDDVARDCSVVIGGFICKRLLDAVSRRKVSASGALRIEQDAGDLAALLESFGGLKARAKAVRLLQAARLLSSDNLEDAAEEWAVSCSRLTLEEEAALL
;
A
#
# COMPACT_ATOMS: atom_id res chain seq x y z
N VAL A 1 -12.29 -26.78 21.14
CA VAL A 1 -10.96 -26.61 20.51
C VAL A 1 -10.94 -25.22 19.92
N ASP A 2 -10.52 -24.30 20.78
CA ASP A 2 -9.92 -22.98 20.57
C ASP A 2 -10.44 -22.09 19.44
N THR A 3 -11.40 -21.26 19.82
CA THR A 3 -11.64 -19.93 19.25
C THR A 3 -10.38 -19.09 19.40
N VAL A 4 -9.62 -18.92 18.32
CA VAL A 4 -8.54 -17.94 18.25
C VAL A 4 -9.19 -16.56 18.30
N GLY A 5 -9.21 -15.96 19.48
CA GLY A 5 -9.53 -14.57 19.67
C GLY A 5 -8.51 -13.72 18.90
N PHE A 6 -8.98 -12.97 17.91
CA PHE A 6 -8.25 -11.82 17.41
C PHE A 6 -8.28 -10.79 18.53
N GLY A 7 -7.28 -10.87 19.41
CA GLY A 7 -7.09 -9.91 20.49
C GLY A 7 -6.89 -8.52 19.94
N ASP A 8 -7.55 -7.56 20.58
CA ASP A 8 -7.31 -6.12 20.55
C ASP A 8 -5.89 -5.80 21.05
N SER A 9 -4.86 -6.19 20.31
CA SER A 9 -3.50 -5.69 20.54
C SER A 9 -3.07 -4.81 19.37
N ASP A 10 -3.34 -3.52 19.52
CA ASP A 10 -2.89 -2.44 18.63
C ASP A 10 -1.34 -2.22 18.65
N GLU A 11 -0.59 -3.15 19.28
CA GLU A 11 0.87 -3.12 19.52
C GLU A 11 1.67 -4.15 18.71
N GLY A 12 1.07 -4.81 17.72
CA GLY A 12 1.81 -5.63 16.76
C GLY A 12 2.67 -4.74 15.85
N ARG A 13 3.97 -5.03 15.70
CA ARG A 13 4.82 -4.34 14.69
C ARG A 13 4.05 -4.28 13.36
N PRO A 14 3.97 -3.12 12.70
CA PRO A 14 3.06 -2.97 11.58
C PRO A 14 3.48 -3.93 10.48
N PHE A 15 2.58 -4.82 10.05
CA PHE A 15 2.79 -5.77 8.95
C PHE A 15 3.44 -5.09 7.73
N ALA A 16 3.11 -3.82 7.46
CA ALA A 16 3.71 -3.07 6.38
C ALA A 16 5.18 -2.70 6.61
N GLN A 17 5.63 -2.42 7.84
CA GLN A 17 7.05 -2.19 8.13
C GLN A 17 7.89 -3.47 7.94
N GLU A 18 7.30 -4.64 8.21
CA GLU A 18 7.94 -5.91 7.87
C GLU A 18 8.03 -6.14 6.35
N VAL A 19 6.97 -5.79 5.61
CA VAL A 19 6.96 -5.84 4.13
C VAL A 19 7.99 -4.88 3.54
N ILE A 20 8.04 -3.63 4.01
CA ILE A 20 9.01 -2.61 3.60
C ILE A 20 10.44 -3.06 3.91
N GLY A 21 10.68 -3.59 5.12
CA GLY A 21 11.97 -4.13 5.52
C GLY A 21 12.39 -5.34 4.69
N GLY A 22 11.45 -6.24 4.39
CA GLY A 22 11.66 -7.38 3.50
C GLY A 22 12.02 -6.95 2.07
N LEU A 23 11.27 -5.99 1.53
CA LEU A 23 11.53 -5.41 0.21
C LEU A 23 12.91 -4.77 0.12
N ARG A 24 13.28 -3.95 1.11
CA ARG A 24 14.60 -3.33 1.16
C ARG A 24 15.70 -4.39 1.14
N ARG A 25 15.58 -5.47 1.92
CA ARG A 25 16.56 -6.58 1.90
C ARG A 25 16.66 -7.27 0.55
N ILE A 26 15.56 -7.44 -0.16
CA ILE A 26 15.52 -8.11 -1.47
C ILE A 26 16.08 -7.19 -2.58
N MET A 27 15.77 -5.90 -2.53
CA MET A 27 16.04 -4.94 -3.61
C MET A 27 17.41 -4.26 -3.48
N SER A 28 17.93 -4.06 -2.26
CA SER A 28 19.24 -3.43 -2.04
C SER A 28 20.41 -4.11 -2.77
N PRO A 29 20.50 -5.45 -2.88
CA PRO A 29 21.56 -6.11 -3.64
C PRO A 29 21.51 -5.82 -5.15
N TRP A 30 20.37 -5.41 -5.70
CA TRP A 30 20.20 -5.24 -7.15
C TRP A 30 21.09 -4.14 -7.73
N ALA A 31 21.38 -3.10 -6.95
CA ALA A 31 22.29 -2.03 -7.36
C ALA A 31 23.71 -2.53 -7.69
N VAL A 32 24.09 -3.72 -7.21
CA VAL A 32 25.38 -4.36 -7.45
C VAL A 32 25.26 -5.50 -8.47
N LEU A 33 24.11 -6.17 -8.53
CA LEU A 33 23.91 -7.41 -9.29
C LEU A 33 23.27 -7.21 -10.67
N LEU A 34 22.58 -6.10 -10.88
CA LEU A 34 21.80 -5.81 -12.09
C LEU A 34 22.23 -4.47 -12.67
N SER A 35 22.09 -4.32 -13.99
CA SER A 35 22.11 -2.98 -14.60
C SER A 35 20.95 -2.15 -14.05
N ASP A 36 21.13 -0.83 -13.95
CA ASP A 36 20.12 0.10 -13.46
C ASP A 36 18.75 -0.08 -14.10
N ASP A 37 18.67 -0.28 -15.42
CA ASP A 37 17.40 -0.43 -16.12
C ASP A 37 16.66 -1.71 -15.72
N VAL A 38 17.38 -2.83 -15.63
CA VAL A 38 16.81 -4.10 -15.16
C VAL A 38 16.38 -3.99 -13.70
N ALA A 39 17.17 -3.35 -12.83
CA ALA A 39 16.80 -3.13 -11.43
C ALA A 39 15.52 -2.29 -11.32
N ARG A 40 15.39 -1.24 -12.15
CA ARG A 40 14.18 -0.41 -12.21
C ARG A 40 12.97 -1.19 -12.69
N ASP A 41 13.10 -1.96 -13.76
CA ASP A 41 11.99 -2.76 -14.31
C ASP A 41 11.54 -3.84 -13.32
N CYS A 42 12.47 -4.53 -12.65
CA CYS A 42 12.16 -5.45 -11.57
C CYS A 42 11.42 -4.74 -10.42
N SER A 43 11.82 -3.51 -10.07
CA SER A 43 11.16 -2.72 -9.02
C SER A 43 9.72 -2.37 -9.37
N VAL A 44 9.44 -2.07 -10.64
CA VAL A 44 8.08 -1.81 -11.14
C VAL A 44 7.21 -3.07 -11.04
N VAL A 45 7.74 -4.23 -11.40
CA VAL A 45 7.00 -5.51 -11.35
C VAL A 45 6.70 -5.91 -9.90
N ILE A 46 7.72 -5.92 -9.04
CA ILE A 46 7.54 -6.29 -7.62
C ILE A 46 6.65 -5.28 -6.90
N GLY A 47 6.88 -3.98 -7.12
CA GLY A 47 6.04 -2.93 -6.56
C GLY A 47 4.58 -3.09 -6.98
N GLY A 48 4.32 -3.37 -8.26
CA GLY A 48 2.97 -3.66 -8.76
C GLY A 48 2.30 -4.84 -8.06
N PHE A 49 3.02 -5.96 -7.93
CA PHE A 49 2.50 -7.15 -7.26
C PHE A 49 2.16 -6.89 -5.78
N ILE A 50 3.07 -6.25 -5.04
CA ILE A 50 2.90 -6.02 -3.61
C ILE A 50 1.80 -4.98 -3.35
N CYS A 51 1.81 -3.86 -4.07
CA CYS A 51 0.77 -2.85 -3.91
C CYS A 51 -0.63 -3.41 -4.20
N LYS A 52 -0.77 -4.29 -5.21
CA LYS A 52 -2.04 -4.99 -5.47
C LYS A 52 -2.45 -5.87 -4.29
N ARG A 53 -1.55 -6.71 -3.77
CA ARG A 53 -1.86 -7.61 -2.64
C ARG A 53 -2.21 -6.86 -1.36
N LEU A 54 -1.53 -5.74 -1.10
CA LEU A 54 -1.83 -4.88 0.05
C LEU A 54 -3.18 -4.19 -0.12
N LEU A 55 -3.48 -3.68 -1.31
CA LEU A 55 -4.79 -3.09 -1.61
C LEU A 55 -5.90 -4.12 -1.37
N ASP A 56 -5.78 -5.32 -1.93
CA ASP A 56 -6.76 -6.40 -1.73
C ASP A 56 -6.91 -6.78 -0.24
N ALA A 57 -5.85 -6.66 0.56
CA ALA A 57 -5.90 -6.96 1.99
C ALA A 57 -6.57 -5.85 2.80
N VAL A 58 -6.34 -4.59 2.41
CA VAL A 58 -6.91 -3.40 3.04
C VAL A 58 -8.40 -3.28 2.74
N SER A 59 -8.82 -3.48 1.48
CA SER A 59 -10.24 -3.40 1.07
C SER A 59 -11.17 -4.40 1.77
N ARG A 60 -10.64 -5.46 2.38
CA ARG A 60 -11.45 -6.49 3.05
C ARG A 60 -11.51 -6.36 4.57
N ARG A 61 -10.87 -5.34 5.15
CA ARG A 61 -10.77 -5.18 6.61
C ARG A 61 -11.60 -4.01 7.08
N LYS A 62 -12.30 -4.20 8.21
CA LYS A 62 -12.74 -3.08 9.03
C LYS A 62 -11.53 -2.58 9.82
N VAL A 63 -11.22 -1.29 9.69
CA VAL A 63 -10.05 -0.67 10.32
C VAL A 63 -10.54 0.41 11.28
N SER A 64 -9.91 0.51 12.45
CA SER A 64 -10.11 1.66 13.34
C SER A 64 -9.54 2.93 12.72
N ALA A 65 -9.95 4.11 13.19
CA ALA A 65 -9.38 5.39 12.73
C ALA A 65 -7.86 5.45 12.93
N SER A 66 -7.35 5.00 14.08
CA SER A 66 -5.91 4.89 14.36
C SER A 66 -5.20 3.93 13.39
N GLY A 67 -5.84 2.80 13.07
CA GLY A 67 -5.31 1.83 12.12
C GLY A 67 -5.28 2.38 10.70
N ALA A 68 -6.28 3.17 10.30
CA ALA A 68 -6.36 3.75 8.96
C ALA A 68 -5.25 4.78 8.72
N LEU A 69 -4.99 5.67 9.67
CA LEU A 69 -3.86 6.60 9.63
C LEU A 69 -2.51 5.86 9.51
N ARG A 70 -2.35 4.75 10.24
CA ARG A 70 -1.13 3.92 10.15
C ARG A 70 -0.98 3.27 8.76
N ILE A 71 -2.08 2.80 8.17
CA ILE A 71 -2.08 2.24 6.80
C ILE A 71 -1.70 3.33 5.77
N GLU A 72 -2.19 4.55 5.93
CA GLU A 72 -1.81 5.68 5.05
C GLU A 72 -0.31 5.97 5.13
N GLN A 73 0.23 6.09 6.35
CA GLN A 73 1.66 6.31 6.55
C GLN A 73 2.51 5.19 5.93
N ASP A 74 2.13 3.94 6.19
CA ASP A 74 2.82 2.76 5.68
C ASP A 74 2.77 2.67 4.14
N ALA A 75 1.64 3.03 3.52
CA ALA A 75 1.51 3.13 2.07
C ALA A 75 2.40 4.24 1.49
N GLY A 76 2.54 5.35 2.21
CA GLY A 76 3.48 6.44 1.92
C GLY A 76 4.93 5.97 1.90
N ASP A 77 5.36 5.32 2.97
CA ASP A 77 6.72 4.78 3.12
C ASP A 77 7.04 3.76 2.03
N LEU A 78 6.09 2.89 1.69
CA LEU A 78 6.23 1.92 0.60
C LEU A 78 6.39 2.63 -0.76
N ALA A 79 5.59 3.66 -1.03
CA ALA A 79 5.69 4.42 -2.27
C ALA A 79 7.07 5.09 -2.42
N ALA A 80 7.58 5.67 -1.34
CA ALA A 80 8.91 6.27 -1.30
C ALA A 80 10.03 5.21 -1.48
N LEU A 81 9.88 4.02 -0.88
CA LEU A 81 10.80 2.91 -1.09
C LEU A 81 10.85 2.52 -2.57
N LEU A 82 9.69 2.30 -3.18
CA LEU A 82 9.60 1.91 -4.59
C LEU A 82 10.18 3.00 -5.51
N GLU A 83 9.97 4.27 -5.20
CA GLU A 83 10.58 5.39 -5.92
C GLU A 83 12.10 5.36 -5.87
N SER A 84 12.68 5.07 -4.69
CA SER A 84 14.14 5.03 -4.52
C SER A 84 14.83 3.95 -5.38
N PHE A 85 14.12 2.89 -5.76
CA PHE A 85 14.66 1.79 -6.58
C PHE A 85 14.23 1.85 -8.06
N GLY A 86 12.96 2.15 -8.33
CA GLY A 86 12.38 2.10 -9.68
C GLY A 86 11.89 3.45 -10.23
N GLY A 87 12.20 4.54 -9.52
CA GLY A 87 11.77 5.89 -9.87
C GLY A 87 10.25 6.06 -9.91
N LEU A 88 9.80 7.08 -10.63
CA LEU A 88 8.38 7.46 -10.71
C LEU A 88 7.48 6.33 -11.23
N LYS A 89 7.99 5.46 -12.12
CA LYS A 89 7.23 4.32 -12.64
C LYS A 89 6.90 3.29 -11.56
N ALA A 90 7.82 3.02 -10.64
CA ALA A 90 7.59 2.12 -9.52
C ALA A 90 6.71 2.78 -8.45
N ARG A 91 6.95 4.07 -8.15
CA ARG A 91 6.07 4.88 -7.29
C ARG A 91 4.62 4.87 -7.76
N ALA A 92 4.40 4.98 -9.07
CA ALA A 92 3.06 4.99 -9.67
C ALA A 92 2.25 3.71 -9.35
N LYS A 93 2.90 2.60 -9.01
CA LYS A 93 2.23 1.36 -8.59
C LYS A 93 1.58 1.45 -7.22
N ALA A 94 2.06 2.33 -6.35
CA ALA A 94 1.49 2.56 -5.03
C ALA A 94 0.32 3.55 -5.02
N VAL A 95 0.05 4.25 -6.13
CA VAL A 95 -0.96 5.32 -6.19
C VAL A 95 -2.34 4.83 -5.72
N ARG A 96 -2.79 3.68 -6.21
CA ARG A 96 -4.12 3.17 -5.84
C ARG A 96 -4.21 2.71 -4.39
N LEU A 97 -3.11 2.19 -3.85
CA LEU A 97 -3.01 1.83 -2.44
C LEU A 97 -3.06 3.09 -1.57
N LEU A 98 -2.35 4.16 -1.95
CA LEU A 98 -2.35 5.44 -1.27
C LEU A 98 -3.75 6.08 -1.27
N GLN A 99 -4.43 6.07 -2.41
CA GLN A 99 -5.80 6.59 -2.52
C GLN A 99 -6.75 5.83 -1.60
N ALA A 100 -6.72 4.50 -1.63
CA ALA A 100 -7.54 3.68 -0.73
C ALA A 100 -7.20 3.93 0.75
N ALA A 101 -5.92 4.08 1.08
CA ALA A 101 -5.50 4.35 2.44
C ALA A 101 -5.98 5.72 2.95
N ARG A 102 -5.93 6.76 2.10
CA ARG A 102 -6.44 8.10 2.38
C ARG A 102 -7.96 8.14 2.57
N LEU A 103 -8.69 7.42 1.71
CA LEU A 103 -10.14 7.27 1.87
C LEU A 103 -10.50 6.63 3.20
N LEU A 104 -9.71 5.65 3.64
CA LEU A 104 -9.92 4.97 4.92
C LEU A 104 -9.54 5.84 6.12
N SER A 105 -8.52 6.69 6.00
CA SER A 105 -8.04 7.56 7.08
C SER A 105 -8.79 8.89 7.15
N SER A 106 -9.55 9.25 6.11
CA SER A 106 -10.35 10.46 6.08
C SER A 106 -11.45 10.42 7.14
N ASP A 107 -11.43 11.42 8.02
CA ASP A 107 -12.45 11.68 9.03
C ASP A 107 -13.56 12.61 8.52
N ASN A 108 -13.42 13.12 7.28
CA ASN A 108 -14.33 14.05 6.64
C ASN A 108 -14.89 13.47 5.32
N LEU A 109 -16.22 13.38 5.22
CA LEU A 109 -16.90 12.87 4.04
C LEU A 109 -16.67 13.71 2.78
N GLU A 110 -16.39 15.02 2.91
CA GLU A 110 -16.06 15.88 1.77
C GLU A 110 -14.66 15.57 1.22
N ASP A 111 -13.66 15.45 2.09
CA ASP A 111 -12.29 15.08 1.70
C ASP A 111 -12.26 13.66 1.11
N ALA A 112 -13.04 12.74 1.67
CA ALA A 112 -13.22 11.40 1.11
C ALA A 112 -13.89 11.45 -0.28
N ALA A 113 -14.88 12.31 -0.48
CA ALA A 113 -15.54 12.47 -1.78
C ALA A 113 -14.61 13.08 -2.85
N GLU A 114 -13.74 14.02 -2.48
CA GLU A 114 -12.72 14.57 -3.38
C GLU A 114 -11.67 13.52 -3.75
N GLU A 115 -11.14 12.79 -2.76
CA GLU A 115 -10.17 11.72 -3.00
C GLU A 115 -10.80 10.59 -3.83
N TRP A 116 -12.08 10.29 -3.61
CA TRP A 116 -12.87 9.34 -4.41
C TRP A 116 -13.01 9.80 -5.86
N ALA A 117 -13.37 11.06 -6.10
CA ALA A 117 -13.51 11.61 -7.45
C ALA A 117 -12.18 11.54 -8.25
N VAL A 118 -11.06 11.78 -7.58
CA VAL A 118 -9.72 11.60 -8.17
C VAL A 118 -9.42 10.12 -8.42
N SER A 119 -9.86 9.23 -7.54
CA SER A 119 -9.65 7.77 -7.62
C SER A 119 -10.50 7.09 -8.72
N CYS A 120 -11.78 7.46 -8.88
CA CYS A 120 -12.69 6.94 -9.92
C CYS A 120 -12.21 7.18 -11.35
N SER A 121 -11.33 8.17 -11.57
CA SER A 121 -10.66 8.33 -12.86
C SER A 121 -9.71 7.18 -13.21
N ARG A 122 -9.41 6.28 -12.26
CA ARG A 122 -8.37 5.24 -12.31
C ARG A 122 -8.76 3.89 -11.70
N LEU A 123 -9.83 3.79 -10.92
CA LEU A 123 -10.40 2.53 -10.41
C LEU A 123 -11.31 1.87 -11.46
N THR A 124 -11.48 0.54 -11.39
CA THR A 124 -12.57 -0.13 -12.13
C THR A 124 -13.83 -0.17 -11.25
N LEU A 125 -15.01 -0.20 -11.87
CA LEU A 125 -16.32 -0.22 -11.17
C LEU A 125 -16.46 -1.33 -10.12
N GLU A 126 -15.79 -2.48 -10.31
CA GLU A 126 -15.81 -3.59 -9.35
C GLU A 126 -15.03 -3.29 -8.06
N GLU A 127 -13.97 -2.50 -8.17
CA GLU A 127 -13.12 -2.11 -7.04
C GLU A 127 -13.75 -0.96 -6.25
N GLU A 128 -14.58 -0.15 -6.91
CA GLU A 128 -15.38 0.89 -6.28
C GLU A 128 -16.47 0.29 -5.37
N ALA A 129 -17.18 -0.74 -5.84
CA ALA A 129 -18.25 -1.38 -5.08
C ALA A 129 -17.77 -2.12 -3.81
N ALA A 130 -16.47 -2.43 -3.70
CA ALA A 130 -15.91 -3.16 -2.55
C ALA A 130 -15.47 -2.25 -1.38
N LEU A 131 -15.50 -0.93 -1.55
CA LEU A 131 -15.07 0.06 -0.55
C LEU A 131 -16.25 0.80 0.12
N LEU A 132 -17.48 0.54 -0.31
CA LEU A 132 -18.75 1.03 0.27
C LEU A 132 -19.42 -0.05 1.13
#